data_AF-A0A0R3PSY6-F1
#
_entry.id   AF-A0A0R3PSY6-F1
#
_cell.length_a   1.000
_cell.length_b   1.000
_cell.length_c   1.000
_cell.angle_alpha   90.00
_cell.angle_beta   90.00
_cell.angle_gamma   90.00
#
_symmetry.space_group_name_H-M   'P 1'
#
loop_
_entity.id
_entity.type
_entity.pdbx_description
1 polymer ?
#
loop_
_entity_poly.entity_id
_entity_poly.type
_entity_poly.pdbx_seq_one_letter_code
_entity_poly.pdbx_strand_id
1 'polypeptide(L)'
;MLDLYDLLPFDNPDGGAWKQGWEVNYDEDKVAEGKALQVIVIPHSHCDPGWIKTFEQYHHDQTRKILDGMVKHLSSPTEDMRFIYAEISFFELWWRDQNESTKSKVRELLTSGKFEIVTGGWVMTDEANSQYFSIITELFEGHEWIRNHIGGDFRPTTHWSIDPFGLSPTLPYLLAAANITNAAIQRVHYSVKKHLAKNKQLEFMWRQLWGAHGKTDVRTHVFPFYSYDVPHTCGPDPKICCQFDFRRLPGRGSSCPWNVDPEKITRENVQRRAFSLYDQYRKKSELYKTNVLLVPLGDDFRYVEDFEWIEQYQNYMLLFDEMNNNKDWNVNARFGTLSDYFTELDRSLRVEQQSLPVLSGDFFTYSDRDDHYWSGYFTSRPFYKQMDRVLQHQLRAAEIPSTPPGLIFAKLVQARRALSLFQHHDGVTGTAKNHVVRDYGAKMHAALEATEQVLSEGLSTLIGLPVVPSGNTALDEYREKYDSLPLRRSYTVGEYVFTLHLYVLYSF
;
A
#
# COMPACT_ATOMS: atom_id res chain seq x y z
N MET A 1 18.91 -6.14 11.82
CA MET A 1 19.13 -4.88 11.09
C MET A 1 20.22 -4.03 11.73
N LEU A 2 20.22 -3.81 13.05
CA LEU A 2 21.29 -3.05 13.72
C LEU A 2 22.69 -3.62 13.45
N ASP A 3 22.90 -4.92 13.68
CA ASP A 3 24.18 -5.59 13.37
C ASP A 3 24.57 -5.45 11.89
N LEU A 4 23.58 -5.43 10.99
CA LEU A 4 23.84 -5.21 9.57
C LEU A 4 24.33 -3.80 9.31
N TYR A 5 23.73 -2.79 9.94
CA TYR A 5 24.14 -1.38 9.80
C TYR A 5 25.59 -1.16 10.24
N ASP A 6 26.07 -1.87 11.26
CA ASP A 6 27.48 -1.80 11.71
C ASP A 6 28.47 -2.40 10.69
N LEU A 7 28.00 -3.24 9.77
CA LEU A 7 28.82 -3.88 8.73
C LEU A 7 28.81 -3.11 7.40
N LEU A 8 27.80 -2.28 7.15
CA LEU A 8 27.63 -1.62 5.86
C LEU A 8 28.53 -0.38 5.76
N PRO A 9 29.31 -0.24 4.67
CA PRO A 9 30.12 0.96 4.45
C PRO A 9 29.28 2.17 4.00
N PHE A 10 28.04 1.93 3.55
CA PHE A 10 27.14 2.93 2.95
C PHE A 10 27.78 3.71 1.79
N ASP A 11 28.66 3.04 1.02
CA ASP A 11 29.19 3.60 -0.22
C ASP A 11 28.15 3.53 -1.35
N ASN A 12 28.21 4.48 -2.28
CA ASN A 12 27.35 4.53 -3.47
C ASN A 12 28.15 4.51 -4.78
N PRO A 13 28.98 3.47 -5.04
CA PRO A 13 29.67 3.36 -6.32
C PRO A 13 28.67 3.05 -7.45
N ASP A 14 28.91 3.62 -8.63
CA ASP A 14 28.09 3.37 -9.83
C ASP A 14 28.17 1.89 -10.24
N GLY A 15 27.06 1.18 -10.10
CA GLY A 15 26.91 -0.25 -10.44
C GLY A 15 26.65 -0.54 -11.92
N GLY A 16 26.67 0.48 -12.80
CA GLY A 16 26.38 0.34 -14.22
C GLY A 16 24.92 0.64 -14.55
N ALA A 17 24.24 -0.23 -15.30
CA ALA A 17 22.83 -0.09 -15.63
C ALA A 17 21.96 -0.11 -14.36
N TRP A 18 22.23 -1.07 -13.47
CA TRP A 18 21.74 -1.03 -12.10
C TRP A 18 22.63 -0.13 -11.24
N LYS A 19 22.31 1.16 -11.25
CA LYS A 19 23.14 2.23 -10.65
C LYS A 19 23.60 1.97 -9.22
N GLN A 20 22.75 1.35 -8.40
CA GLN A 20 23.01 1.12 -6.97
C GLN A 20 23.44 -0.32 -6.65
N GLY A 21 23.62 -1.16 -7.67
CA GLY A 21 23.99 -2.55 -7.52
C GLY A 21 25.32 -2.89 -8.16
N TRP A 22 25.27 -3.85 -9.09
CA TRP A 22 26.39 -4.35 -9.88
C TRP A 22 25.85 -4.96 -11.17
N GLU A 23 26.75 -5.33 -12.09
CA GLU A 23 26.39 -6.09 -13.28
C GLU A 23 26.02 -7.53 -12.91
N VAL A 24 24.74 -7.86 -13.02
CA VAL A 24 24.23 -9.19 -12.69
C VAL A 24 24.33 -10.10 -13.91
N ASN A 25 24.98 -11.25 -13.72
CA ASN A 25 25.14 -12.30 -14.73
C ASN A 25 24.58 -13.62 -14.20
N TYR A 26 24.08 -14.46 -15.10
CA TYR A 26 23.65 -15.82 -14.81
C TYR A 26 24.35 -16.80 -15.76
N ASP A 27 24.42 -18.08 -15.36
CA ASP A 27 25.09 -19.13 -16.13
C ASP A 27 24.13 -19.68 -17.20
N GLU A 28 24.27 -19.21 -18.45
CA GLU A 28 23.40 -19.59 -19.58
C GLU A 28 23.43 -21.11 -19.85
N ASP A 29 24.58 -21.76 -19.70
CA ASP A 29 24.74 -23.19 -19.97
C ASP A 29 23.94 -24.06 -18.98
N LYS A 30 23.66 -23.53 -17.76
CA LYS A 30 22.90 -24.23 -16.73
C LYS A 30 21.39 -23.97 -16.78
N VAL A 31 20.93 -23.06 -17.63
CA VAL A 31 19.51 -22.70 -17.71
C VAL A 31 18.63 -23.90 -18.05
N ALA A 32 18.99 -24.63 -19.11
CA ALA A 32 18.20 -25.74 -19.62
C ALA A 32 18.23 -26.97 -18.68
N GLU A 33 19.32 -27.14 -17.93
CA GLU A 33 19.50 -28.24 -16.97
C GLU A 33 18.86 -27.94 -15.60
N GLY A 34 18.63 -26.65 -15.31
CA GLY A 34 18.04 -26.18 -14.07
C GLY A 34 16.53 -26.39 -13.98
N LYS A 35 15.93 -25.86 -12.91
CA LYS A 35 14.48 -25.80 -12.77
C LYS A 35 13.92 -24.64 -13.58
N ALA A 36 12.71 -24.85 -14.11
CA ALA A 36 12.01 -23.81 -14.83
C ALA A 36 11.79 -22.57 -13.95
N LEU A 37 12.20 -21.39 -14.42
CA LEU A 37 11.95 -20.12 -13.72
C LEU A 37 10.46 -19.79 -13.79
N GLN A 38 9.80 -19.67 -12.65
CA GLN A 38 8.39 -19.30 -12.55
C GLN A 38 8.29 -17.78 -12.44
N VAL A 39 7.90 -17.09 -13.50
CA VAL A 39 7.75 -15.63 -13.51
C VAL A 39 6.29 -15.26 -13.33
N ILE A 40 5.99 -14.59 -12.21
CA ILE A 40 4.65 -14.14 -11.86
C ILE A 40 4.58 -12.63 -12.05
N VAL A 41 3.98 -12.21 -13.17
CA VAL A 41 3.76 -10.79 -13.49
C VAL A 41 2.48 -10.32 -12.82
N ILE A 42 2.56 -9.26 -12.02
CA ILE A 42 1.46 -8.78 -11.18
C ILE A 42 1.06 -7.36 -11.59
N PRO A 43 -0.02 -7.22 -12.39
CA PRO A 43 -0.61 -5.92 -12.66
C PRO A 43 -1.14 -5.24 -11.39
N HIS A 44 -0.78 -3.97 -11.19
CA HIS A 44 -1.27 -3.15 -10.07
C HIS A 44 -1.42 -1.68 -10.47
N SER A 45 -2.14 -0.92 -9.64
CA SER A 45 -2.17 0.54 -9.71
C SER A 45 -2.03 1.12 -8.32
N HIS A 46 -0.95 1.88 -8.08
CA HIS A 46 -0.76 2.61 -6.83
C HIS A 46 -1.69 3.83 -6.83
N CYS A 47 -2.58 3.93 -5.83
CA CYS A 47 -3.65 4.94 -5.82
C CYS A 47 -3.61 5.74 -4.51
N ASP A 48 -2.83 6.82 -4.48
CA ASP A 48 -2.70 7.70 -3.31
C ASP A 48 -4.05 8.30 -2.88
N PRO A 49 -4.54 8.04 -1.65
CA PRO A 49 -5.74 8.67 -1.10
C PRO A 49 -5.55 10.14 -0.72
N GLY A 50 -4.92 10.92 -1.60
CA GLY A 50 -4.58 12.32 -1.48
C GLY A 50 -3.06 12.55 -1.47
N TRP A 51 -2.54 13.31 -2.44
CA TRP A 51 -1.12 13.65 -2.55
C TRP A 51 -0.92 14.95 -3.32
N ILE A 52 -0.99 14.91 -4.66
CA ILE A 52 -1.00 16.12 -5.50
C ILE A 52 -2.42 16.60 -5.84
N LYS A 53 -3.41 15.72 -5.74
CA LYS A 53 -4.85 16.02 -5.76
C LYS A 53 -5.50 15.52 -4.47
N THR A 54 -6.70 16.00 -4.14
CA THR A 54 -7.46 15.46 -3.00
C THR A 54 -7.96 14.06 -3.29
N PHE A 55 -8.37 13.34 -2.25
CA PHE A 55 -8.98 12.01 -2.34
C PHE A 55 -10.13 11.99 -3.38
N GLU A 56 -11.10 12.88 -3.26
CA GLU A 56 -12.26 12.91 -4.15
C GLU A 56 -11.90 13.31 -5.59
N GLN A 57 -10.91 14.18 -5.77
CA GLN A 57 -10.44 14.58 -7.11
C GLN A 57 -9.77 13.42 -7.84
N TYR A 58 -8.90 12.66 -7.16
CA TYR A 58 -8.34 11.44 -7.73
C TYR A 58 -9.41 10.41 -8.06
N HIS A 59 -10.43 10.28 -7.19
CA HIS A 59 -11.54 9.37 -7.44
C HIS A 59 -12.25 9.68 -8.76
N HIS A 60 -12.65 10.93 -8.92
CA HIS A 60 -13.35 11.39 -10.11
C HIS A 60 -12.49 11.28 -11.38
N ASP A 61 -11.23 11.69 -11.29
CA ASP A 61 -10.37 11.81 -12.47
C ASP A 61 -9.80 10.46 -12.94
N GLN A 62 -9.45 9.58 -11.99
CA GLN A 62 -8.60 8.41 -12.23
C GLN A 62 -9.12 7.12 -11.58
N THR A 63 -9.24 7.02 -10.24
CA THR A 63 -9.43 5.71 -9.59
C THR A 63 -10.76 5.05 -9.90
N ARG A 64 -11.84 5.82 -10.11
CA ARG A 64 -13.11 5.27 -10.62
C ARG A 64 -12.91 4.54 -11.95
N LYS A 65 -12.18 5.14 -12.89
CA LYS A 65 -11.95 4.57 -14.23
C LYS A 65 -11.08 3.32 -14.16
N ILE A 66 -10.11 3.30 -13.25
CA ILE A 66 -9.27 2.13 -12.99
C ILE A 66 -10.12 0.95 -12.53
N LEU A 67 -11.03 1.18 -11.58
CA LEU A 67 -11.91 0.14 -11.04
C LEU A 67 -13.00 -0.29 -12.05
N ASP A 68 -13.54 0.64 -12.83
CA ASP A 68 -14.42 0.32 -13.96
C ASP A 68 -13.69 -0.56 -15.00
N GLY A 69 -12.44 -0.21 -15.32
CA GLY A 69 -11.55 -0.97 -16.19
C GLY A 69 -11.25 -2.36 -15.66
N MET A 70 -10.99 -2.49 -14.35
CA MET A 70 -10.78 -3.78 -13.69
C MET A 70 -11.97 -4.71 -13.93
N VAL A 71 -13.20 -4.25 -13.68
CA VAL A 71 -14.38 -5.10 -13.94
C VAL A 71 -14.47 -5.46 -15.41
N LYS A 72 -14.30 -4.48 -16.31
CA LYS A 72 -14.45 -4.68 -17.76
C LYS A 72 -13.46 -5.69 -18.32
N HIS A 73 -12.17 -5.53 -18.00
CA HIS A 73 -11.10 -6.30 -18.63
C HIS A 73 -10.87 -7.66 -17.94
N LEU A 74 -11.08 -7.79 -16.63
CA LEU A 74 -10.93 -9.09 -15.96
C LEU A 74 -12.13 -10.03 -16.18
N SER A 75 -13.31 -9.48 -16.50
CA SER A 75 -14.53 -10.27 -16.76
C SER A 75 -14.50 -11.07 -18.07
N SER A 76 -13.48 -10.90 -18.91
CA SER A 76 -13.35 -11.69 -20.13
C SER A 76 -13.11 -13.17 -19.78
N PRO A 77 -13.91 -14.11 -20.33
CA PRO A 77 -13.77 -15.54 -20.02
C PRO A 77 -12.54 -16.17 -20.69
N THR A 78 -12.00 -15.54 -21.74
CA THR A 78 -10.86 -16.05 -22.51
C THR A 78 -9.55 -15.40 -22.13
N GLU A 79 -9.59 -14.28 -21.40
CA GLU A 79 -8.39 -13.57 -20.98
C GLU A 79 -7.96 -14.00 -19.58
N ASP A 80 -6.69 -14.32 -19.42
CA ASP A 80 -6.12 -14.76 -18.14
C ASP A 80 -5.42 -13.61 -17.40
N MET A 81 -5.93 -12.39 -17.55
CA MET A 81 -5.41 -11.23 -16.83
C MET A 81 -5.69 -11.35 -15.33
N ARG A 82 -4.78 -10.79 -14.52
CA ARG A 82 -4.88 -10.68 -13.08
C ARG A 82 -4.68 -9.24 -12.66
N PHE A 83 -5.18 -8.85 -11.48
CA PHE A 83 -4.96 -7.51 -10.96
C PHE A 83 -5.02 -7.52 -9.43
N ILE A 84 -4.13 -6.74 -8.79
CA ILE A 84 -4.17 -6.52 -7.33
C ILE A 84 -4.60 -5.08 -7.01
N TYR A 85 -5.25 -4.88 -5.87
CA TYR A 85 -5.65 -3.56 -5.38
C TYR A 85 -5.55 -3.45 -3.87
N ALA A 86 -5.12 -2.29 -3.35
CA ALA A 86 -4.79 -2.13 -1.93
C ALA A 86 -5.75 -1.19 -1.17
N GLU A 87 -6.06 -0.01 -1.71
CA GLU A 87 -6.69 1.08 -0.95
C GLU A 87 -8.23 0.96 -0.87
N ILE A 88 -8.74 0.39 0.23
CA ILE A 88 -10.18 0.18 0.40
C ILE A 88 -10.98 1.48 0.48
N SER A 89 -10.36 2.60 0.87
CA SER A 89 -11.02 3.91 0.84
C SER A 89 -11.58 4.26 -0.55
N PHE A 90 -10.78 4.13 -1.61
CA PHE A 90 -11.24 4.35 -2.98
C PHE A 90 -12.21 3.26 -3.44
N PHE A 91 -11.93 2.00 -3.08
CA PHE A 91 -12.79 0.90 -3.47
C PHE A 91 -14.21 1.04 -2.90
N GLU A 92 -14.33 1.48 -1.64
CA GLU A 92 -15.60 1.78 -0.98
C GLU A 92 -16.36 2.90 -1.69
N LEU A 93 -15.66 3.99 -2.01
CA LEU A 93 -16.25 5.14 -2.68
C LEU A 93 -16.80 4.75 -4.06
N TRP A 94 -16.02 3.98 -4.83
CA TRP A 94 -16.46 3.42 -6.10
C TRP A 94 -17.63 2.46 -5.94
N TRP A 95 -17.57 1.53 -4.98
CA TRP A 95 -18.55 0.47 -4.77
C TRP A 95 -19.96 1.00 -4.48
N ARG A 96 -20.06 2.12 -3.76
CA ARG A 96 -21.33 2.78 -3.43
C ARG A 96 -22.15 3.14 -4.66
N ASP A 97 -21.48 3.49 -5.76
CA ASP A 97 -22.13 3.92 -7.00
C ASP A 97 -22.46 2.74 -7.94
N GLN A 98 -22.07 1.51 -7.58
CA GLN A 98 -22.24 0.35 -8.44
C GLN A 98 -23.58 -0.36 -8.25
N ASN A 99 -24.12 -0.86 -9.36
CA ASN A 99 -25.29 -1.74 -9.38
C ASN A 99 -24.92 -3.18 -8.95
N GLU A 100 -25.93 -3.99 -8.59
CA GLU A 100 -25.69 -5.37 -8.14
C GLU A 100 -25.05 -6.27 -9.20
N SER A 101 -25.27 -6.01 -10.50
CA SER A 101 -24.59 -6.76 -11.56
C SER A 101 -23.07 -6.57 -11.51
N THR A 102 -22.61 -5.34 -11.36
CA THR A 102 -21.19 -5.00 -11.24
C THR A 102 -20.61 -5.57 -9.94
N LYS A 103 -21.33 -5.43 -8.83
CA LYS A 103 -20.95 -5.99 -7.53
C LYS A 103 -20.83 -7.52 -7.56
N SER A 104 -21.73 -8.21 -8.28
CA SER A 104 -21.65 -9.66 -8.49
C SER A 104 -20.39 -10.05 -9.25
N LYS A 105 -20.09 -9.36 -10.35
CA LYS A 105 -18.87 -9.60 -11.14
C LYS A 105 -17.62 -9.44 -10.29
N VAL A 106 -17.53 -8.40 -9.46
CA VAL A 106 -16.38 -8.24 -8.54
C VAL A 106 -16.26 -9.43 -7.59
N ARG A 107 -17.36 -9.89 -6.98
CA ARG A 107 -17.35 -11.06 -6.10
C ARG A 107 -16.90 -12.32 -6.83
N GLU A 108 -17.30 -12.50 -8.09
CA GLU A 108 -16.84 -13.60 -8.95
C GLU A 108 -15.34 -13.49 -9.29
N LEU A 109 -14.84 -12.28 -9.57
CA LEU A 109 -13.42 -12.03 -9.84
C LEU A 109 -12.54 -12.30 -8.61
N LEU A 110 -13.01 -11.93 -7.41
CA LEU A 110 -12.34 -12.25 -6.15
C LEU A 110 -12.35 -13.76 -5.88
N THR A 111 -13.49 -14.42 -6.08
CA THR A 111 -13.64 -15.87 -5.84
C THR A 111 -12.80 -16.71 -6.81
N SER A 112 -12.68 -16.26 -8.07
CA SER A 112 -11.85 -16.92 -9.10
C SER A 112 -10.36 -16.63 -8.95
N GLY A 113 -9.96 -15.72 -8.06
CA GLY A 113 -8.57 -15.27 -7.91
C GLY A 113 -8.08 -14.39 -9.05
N LYS A 114 -8.96 -13.93 -9.94
CA LYS A 114 -8.59 -12.98 -11.01
C LYS A 114 -8.27 -11.59 -10.46
N PHE A 115 -8.99 -11.20 -9.42
CA PHE A 115 -8.77 -9.96 -8.68
C PHE A 115 -8.37 -10.33 -7.25
N GLU A 116 -7.33 -9.70 -6.70
CA GLU A 116 -6.93 -9.87 -5.30
C GLU A 116 -6.89 -8.52 -4.59
N ILE A 117 -7.53 -8.45 -3.43
CA ILE A 117 -7.35 -7.34 -2.49
C ILE A 117 -6.14 -7.67 -1.61
N VAL A 118 -5.10 -6.85 -1.70
CA VAL A 118 -3.86 -6.97 -0.91
C VAL A 118 -3.89 -5.99 0.26
N THR A 119 -3.44 -6.40 1.43
CA THR A 119 -3.57 -5.69 2.73
C THR A 119 -5.03 -5.49 3.18
N GLY A 120 -5.85 -4.84 2.36
CA GLY A 120 -7.26 -4.51 2.63
C GLY A 120 -7.45 -3.43 3.69
N GLY A 121 -6.42 -2.62 3.95
CA GLY A 121 -6.51 -1.45 4.81
C GLY A 121 -7.29 -0.32 4.15
N TRP A 122 -7.73 0.66 4.94
CA TRP A 122 -8.37 1.85 4.38
C TRP A 122 -7.43 2.62 3.45
N VAL A 123 -6.14 2.61 3.78
CA VAL A 123 -5.05 3.23 3.03
C VAL A 123 -3.81 2.33 3.04
N MET A 124 -2.80 2.68 2.23
CA MET A 124 -1.43 2.21 2.48
C MET A 124 -0.77 3.15 3.50
N THR A 125 -0.64 2.66 4.72
CA THR A 125 -0.30 3.46 5.91
C THR A 125 1.17 3.86 5.95
N ASP A 126 1.47 5.09 6.37
CA ASP A 126 2.83 5.48 6.78
C ASP A 126 3.29 4.59 7.94
N GLU A 127 4.55 4.17 7.92
CA GLU A 127 5.10 3.29 8.94
C GLU A 127 5.99 4.01 9.98
N ALA A 128 6.28 5.31 9.80
CA ALA A 128 7.11 6.06 10.73
C ALA A 128 6.31 6.88 11.76
N ASN A 129 5.36 7.70 11.30
CA ASN A 129 4.64 8.65 12.15
C ASN A 129 3.31 8.10 12.65
N SER A 130 2.79 7.04 12.04
CA SER A 130 1.54 6.41 12.44
C SER A 130 1.67 5.71 13.79
N GLN A 131 0.71 5.94 14.67
CA GLN A 131 0.65 5.27 15.97
C GLN A 131 -0.18 3.98 15.83
N TYR A 132 0.20 2.92 16.56
CA TYR A 132 -0.38 1.58 16.39
C TYR A 132 -1.92 1.51 16.46
N PHE A 133 -2.58 2.34 17.27
CA PHE A 133 -4.04 2.44 17.34
C PHE A 133 -4.58 2.92 16.00
N SER A 134 -4.04 3.99 15.41
CA SER A 134 -4.51 4.47 14.10
C SER A 134 -4.25 3.47 12.99
N ILE A 135 -3.12 2.74 13.04
CA ILE A 135 -2.82 1.61 12.14
C ILE A 135 -3.90 0.52 12.28
N ILE A 136 -4.25 0.14 13.52
CA ILE A 136 -5.30 -0.85 13.76
C ILE A 136 -6.66 -0.32 13.27
N THR A 137 -6.97 0.96 13.52
CA THR A 137 -8.24 1.58 13.13
C THR A 137 -8.42 1.58 11.61
N GLU A 138 -7.38 1.93 10.84
CA GLU A 138 -7.47 1.94 9.38
C GLU A 138 -7.60 0.53 8.80
N LEU A 139 -6.82 -0.42 9.34
CA LEU A 139 -6.89 -1.81 8.92
C LEU A 139 -8.27 -2.41 9.25
N PHE A 140 -8.79 -2.11 10.44
CA PHE A 140 -10.11 -2.56 10.89
C PHE A 140 -11.23 -1.98 10.03
N GLU A 141 -11.20 -0.68 9.70
CA GLU A 141 -12.23 -0.04 8.88
C GLU A 141 -12.28 -0.67 7.47
N GLY A 142 -11.12 -0.93 6.86
CA GLY A 142 -11.05 -1.64 5.57
C GLY A 142 -11.55 -3.08 5.65
N HIS A 143 -11.12 -3.85 6.64
CA HIS A 143 -11.53 -5.25 6.82
C HIS A 143 -13.00 -5.41 7.19
N GLU A 144 -13.53 -4.51 8.03
CA GLU A 144 -14.95 -4.46 8.35
C GLU A 144 -15.79 -4.15 7.11
N TRP A 145 -15.34 -3.19 6.29
CA TRP A 145 -16.02 -2.90 5.04
C TRP A 145 -16.06 -4.11 4.11
N ILE A 146 -14.91 -4.79 3.91
CA ILE A 146 -14.79 -6.00 3.09
C ILE A 146 -15.77 -7.07 3.58
N ARG A 147 -15.74 -7.38 4.89
CA ARG A 147 -16.61 -8.38 5.50
C ARG A 147 -18.09 -8.09 5.24
N ASN A 148 -18.48 -6.82 5.36
CA ASN A 148 -19.89 -6.41 5.28
C ASN A 148 -20.42 -6.34 3.84
N HIS A 149 -19.58 -6.09 2.82
CA HIS A 149 -20.04 -5.80 1.44
C HIS A 149 -19.62 -6.84 0.40
N ILE A 150 -18.42 -7.40 0.54
CA ILE A 150 -17.94 -8.47 -0.34
C ILE A 150 -18.57 -9.81 0.07
N GLY A 151 -18.72 -10.02 1.38
CA GLY A 151 -19.34 -11.21 1.94
C GLY A 151 -18.43 -12.46 1.89
N GLY A 152 -18.90 -13.52 2.55
CA GLY A 152 -18.16 -14.77 2.72
C GLY A 152 -16.99 -14.67 3.71
N ASP A 153 -16.21 -15.73 3.76
CA ASP A 153 -14.97 -15.80 4.55
C ASP A 153 -13.78 -15.13 3.86
N PHE A 154 -14.03 -14.25 2.87
CA PHE A 154 -12.98 -13.54 2.15
C PHE A 154 -12.19 -12.64 3.09
N ARG A 155 -10.88 -12.90 3.22
CA ARG A 155 -9.94 -12.10 4.01
C ARG A 155 -8.65 -11.93 3.19
N PRO A 156 -8.11 -10.71 3.07
CA PRO A 156 -6.76 -10.52 2.55
C PRO A 156 -5.77 -11.39 3.35
N THR A 157 -4.83 -12.03 2.68
CA THR A 157 -3.80 -12.90 3.30
C THR A 157 -2.37 -12.44 3.03
N THR A 158 -2.24 -11.43 2.17
CA THR A 158 -0.98 -10.85 1.70
C THR A 158 -0.97 -9.35 2.02
N HIS A 159 0.21 -8.81 2.31
CA HIS A 159 0.47 -7.41 2.54
C HIS A 159 1.29 -6.83 1.40
N TRP A 160 0.91 -5.63 0.96
CA TRP A 160 1.57 -4.88 -0.11
C TRP A 160 1.88 -3.48 0.42
N SER A 161 3.17 -3.17 0.60
CA SER A 161 3.67 -1.89 1.12
C SER A 161 4.80 -1.39 0.21
N ILE A 162 4.41 -0.75 -0.89
CA ILE A 162 5.36 -0.32 -1.93
C ILE A 162 5.82 1.14 -1.78
N ASP A 163 5.09 1.96 -1.04
CA ASP A 163 5.31 3.41 -1.02
C ASP A 163 5.53 4.09 0.36
N PRO A 164 5.32 3.47 1.53
CA PRO A 164 5.78 4.05 2.80
C PRO A 164 7.30 4.29 2.83
N PHE A 165 7.74 5.44 3.33
CA PHE A 165 9.12 5.94 3.17
C PHE A 165 10.12 5.34 4.20
N GLY A 166 10.29 4.03 4.16
CA GLY A 166 10.91 3.23 5.20
C GLY A 166 9.84 2.44 5.96
N LEU A 167 10.25 1.35 6.61
CA LEU A 167 9.32 0.30 7.03
C LEU A 167 9.57 -0.13 8.48
N SER A 168 8.48 -0.34 9.22
CA SER A 168 8.47 -0.63 10.65
C SER A 168 8.13 -2.10 10.90
N PRO A 169 8.80 -2.79 11.85
CA PRO A 169 8.38 -4.11 12.29
C PRO A 169 7.02 -4.11 13.01
N THR A 170 6.43 -2.93 13.27
CA THR A 170 5.09 -2.81 13.85
C THR A 170 4.02 -3.37 12.93
N LEU A 171 4.07 -3.09 11.62
CA LEU A 171 3.08 -3.62 10.67
C LEU A 171 3.07 -5.15 10.59
N PRO A 172 4.20 -5.85 10.35
CA PRO A 172 4.17 -7.31 10.31
C PRO A 172 3.69 -7.93 11.64
N TYR A 173 3.94 -7.29 12.79
CA TYR A 173 3.37 -7.76 14.07
C TYR A 173 1.84 -7.70 14.12
N LEU A 174 1.26 -6.60 13.64
CA LEU A 174 -0.18 -6.38 13.64
C LEU A 174 -0.87 -7.22 12.54
N LEU A 175 -0.26 -7.30 11.36
CA LEU A 175 -0.75 -8.08 10.22
C LEU A 175 -0.76 -9.59 10.53
N ALA A 176 0.28 -10.11 11.20
CA ALA A 176 0.29 -11.51 11.63
C ALA A 176 -0.87 -11.82 12.59
N ALA A 177 -1.25 -10.87 13.45
CA ALA A 177 -2.41 -11.02 14.33
C ALA A 177 -3.75 -10.98 13.55
N ALA A 178 -3.77 -10.43 12.34
CA ALA A 178 -4.88 -10.43 11.40
C ALA A 178 -4.81 -11.60 10.39
N ASN A 179 -3.94 -12.60 10.61
CA ASN A 179 -3.68 -13.73 9.70
C ASN A 179 -3.12 -13.35 8.32
N ILE A 180 -2.57 -12.15 8.17
CA ILE A 180 -1.78 -11.74 7.00
C ILE A 180 -0.33 -12.11 7.28
N THR A 181 0.15 -13.16 6.61
CA THR A 181 1.45 -13.80 6.92
C THR A 181 2.48 -13.72 5.80
N ASN A 182 2.12 -13.08 4.69
CA ASN A 182 3.01 -12.80 3.57
C ASN A 182 3.02 -11.29 3.27
N ALA A 183 4.18 -10.73 2.95
CA ALA A 183 4.37 -9.30 2.70
C ALA A 183 5.33 -9.05 1.53
N ALA A 184 4.99 -8.09 0.68
CA ALA A 184 5.88 -7.51 -0.32
C ALA A 184 6.13 -6.05 0.04
N ILE A 185 7.41 -5.69 0.17
CA ILE A 185 7.86 -4.38 0.63
C ILE A 185 8.89 -3.77 -0.32
N GLN A 186 8.96 -2.43 -0.39
CA GLN A 186 9.81 -1.76 -1.37
C GLN A 186 10.83 -0.78 -0.81
N ARG A 187 10.43 0.32 -0.16
CA ARG A 187 11.34 1.44 0.15
C ARG A 187 12.29 1.17 1.33
N VAL A 188 13.26 0.30 1.06
CA VAL A 188 14.40 -0.04 1.89
C VAL A 188 15.63 0.70 1.36
N HIS A 189 16.51 1.16 2.25
CA HIS A 189 17.75 1.87 1.87
C HIS A 189 18.53 1.10 0.79
N TYR A 190 19.03 1.79 -0.24
CA TYR A 190 19.66 1.15 -1.40
C TYR A 190 20.86 0.26 -1.04
N SER A 191 21.74 0.68 -0.12
CA SER A 191 22.85 -0.15 0.38
C SER A 191 22.39 -1.43 1.08
N VAL A 192 21.24 -1.39 1.77
CA VAL A 192 20.63 -2.58 2.39
C VAL A 192 20.10 -3.50 1.31
N LYS A 193 19.37 -2.99 0.30
CA LYS A 193 18.94 -3.79 -0.86
C LYS A 193 20.13 -4.48 -1.53
N LYS A 194 21.21 -3.75 -1.79
CA LYS A 194 22.45 -4.27 -2.37
C LYS A 194 23.05 -5.40 -1.54
N HIS A 195 23.13 -5.24 -0.22
CA HIS A 195 23.67 -6.27 0.66
C HIS A 195 22.78 -7.52 0.69
N LEU A 196 21.47 -7.35 0.89
CA LEU A 196 20.53 -8.47 0.93
C LEU A 196 20.51 -9.21 -0.41
N ALA A 197 20.55 -8.49 -1.53
CA ALA A 197 20.61 -9.08 -2.87
C ALA A 197 21.89 -9.92 -3.07
N LYS A 198 23.07 -9.41 -2.67
CA LYS A 198 24.35 -10.15 -2.79
C LYS A 198 24.32 -11.48 -2.01
N ASN A 199 23.62 -11.49 -0.88
CA ASN A 199 23.54 -12.66 0.00
C ASN A 199 22.27 -13.51 -0.26
N LYS A 200 21.47 -13.18 -1.27
CA LYS A 200 20.18 -13.81 -1.57
C LYS A 200 19.26 -13.83 -0.32
N GLN A 201 19.19 -12.72 0.39
CA GLN A 201 18.41 -12.51 1.62
C GLN A 201 17.28 -11.48 1.45
N LEU A 202 16.85 -11.21 0.21
CA LEU A 202 15.68 -10.36 -0.07
C LEU A 202 14.34 -11.03 0.29
N GLU A 203 14.36 -12.34 0.54
CA GLU A 203 13.25 -13.11 1.08
C GLU A 203 13.62 -13.60 2.49
N PHE A 204 12.79 -13.30 3.49
CA PHE A 204 13.05 -13.65 4.88
C PHE A 204 11.76 -13.82 5.70
N MET A 205 11.88 -14.43 6.88
CA MET A 205 10.85 -14.42 7.91
C MET A 205 11.08 -13.22 8.82
N TRP A 206 10.22 -12.21 8.74
CA TRP A 206 10.36 -10.97 9.51
C TRP A 206 9.82 -11.17 10.93
N ARG A 207 10.74 -11.14 11.89
CA ARG A 207 10.48 -11.38 13.30
C ARG A 207 10.65 -10.10 14.12
N GLN A 208 9.86 -9.99 15.19
CA GLN A 208 10.02 -8.91 16.16
C GLN A 208 11.36 -8.98 16.88
N LEU A 209 11.88 -7.83 17.32
CA LEU A 209 13.17 -7.75 18.02
C LEU A 209 13.22 -8.58 19.31
N TRP A 210 12.08 -8.75 19.97
CA TRP A 210 11.95 -9.58 21.19
C TRP A 210 11.67 -11.06 20.89
N GLY A 211 11.56 -11.47 19.62
CA GLY A 211 11.33 -12.86 19.21
C GLY A 211 9.87 -13.19 18.88
N ALA A 212 9.57 -14.48 18.64
CA ALA A 212 8.28 -14.91 18.12
C ALA A 212 7.15 -14.96 19.18
N HIS A 213 7.45 -15.32 20.44
CA HIS A 213 6.48 -15.44 21.55
C HIS A 213 5.12 -16.07 21.18
N GLY A 214 5.13 -17.14 20.37
CA GLY A 214 3.91 -17.84 19.94
C GLY A 214 3.15 -17.18 18.79
N LYS A 215 3.67 -16.11 18.18
CA LYS A 215 3.17 -15.53 16.93
C LYS A 215 3.99 -16.01 15.73
N THR A 216 3.32 -16.10 14.59
CA THR A 216 3.96 -16.45 13.31
C THR A 216 4.75 -15.25 12.80
N ASP A 217 5.99 -15.48 12.37
CA ASP A 217 6.76 -14.47 11.64
C ASP A 217 6.10 -14.19 10.28
N VAL A 218 6.23 -12.97 9.76
CA VAL A 218 5.68 -12.63 8.45
C VAL A 218 6.71 -12.92 7.36
N ARG A 219 6.38 -13.79 6.42
CA ARG A 219 7.21 -14.01 5.24
C ARG A 219 7.24 -12.74 4.41
N THR A 220 8.42 -12.21 4.16
CA THR A 220 8.61 -10.91 3.53
C THR A 220 9.50 -11.04 2.31
N HIS A 221 9.07 -10.39 1.22
CA HIS A 221 9.81 -10.20 -0.01
C HIS A 221 10.15 -8.71 -0.16
N VAL A 222 11.42 -8.38 -0.36
CA VAL A 222 11.89 -7.02 -0.66
C VAL A 222 12.13 -6.90 -2.17
N PHE A 223 11.58 -5.88 -2.85
CA PHE A 223 11.99 -5.69 -4.25
C PHE A 223 13.45 -5.24 -4.30
N PRO A 224 14.22 -5.63 -5.32
CA PRO A 224 15.67 -5.42 -5.31
C PRO A 224 16.08 -4.01 -5.75
N PHE A 225 15.20 -3.29 -6.43
CA PHE A 225 15.54 -2.10 -7.20
C PHE A 225 14.92 -0.81 -6.64
N TYR A 226 15.20 0.29 -7.32
CA TYR A 226 14.98 1.67 -6.87
C TYR A 226 13.50 2.05 -6.69
N SER A 227 12.63 1.67 -7.63
CA SER A 227 11.20 2.02 -7.64
C SER A 227 10.31 0.78 -7.80
N TYR A 228 9.01 0.95 -7.59
CA TYR A 228 7.98 -0.05 -7.92
C TYR A 228 7.40 0.15 -9.32
N ASP A 229 7.85 1.15 -10.07
CA ASP A 229 7.45 1.37 -11.46
C ASP A 229 7.97 0.25 -12.40
N VAL A 230 7.35 0.11 -13.57
CA VAL A 230 7.74 -0.91 -14.57
C VAL A 230 9.24 -0.88 -14.93
N PRO A 231 9.88 0.29 -15.16
CA PRO A 231 11.31 0.36 -15.41
C PRO A 231 12.19 -0.27 -14.31
N HIS A 232 11.76 -0.27 -13.05
CA HIS A 232 12.55 -0.82 -11.94
C HIS A 232 11.97 -2.12 -11.36
N THR A 233 11.10 -2.83 -12.08
CA THR A 233 10.53 -4.10 -11.59
C THR A 233 10.78 -5.29 -12.49
N CYS A 234 11.07 -5.10 -13.78
CA CYS A 234 11.33 -6.22 -14.70
C CYS A 234 12.73 -6.84 -14.48
N GLY A 235 13.73 -6.05 -14.12
CA GLY A 235 15.12 -6.45 -14.01
C GLY A 235 16.06 -5.27 -13.73
N PRO A 236 17.38 -5.50 -13.72
CA PRO A 236 18.36 -4.51 -13.28
C PRO A 236 18.57 -3.33 -14.24
N ASP A 237 18.20 -3.44 -15.53
CA ASP A 237 18.39 -2.38 -16.51
C ASP A 237 17.08 -1.64 -16.83
N PRO A 238 16.86 -0.44 -16.26
CA PRO A 238 15.63 0.30 -16.48
C PRO A 238 15.48 0.82 -17.91
N LYS A 239 16.58 0.96 -18.67
CA LYS A 239 16.51 1.28 -20.11
C LYS A 239 15.87 0.14 -20.90
N ILE A 240 16.08 -1.10 -20.50
CA ILE A 240 15.44 -2.27 -21.12
C ILE A 240 14.00 -2.39 -20.61
N CYS A 241 13.81 -2.39 -19.29
CA CYS A 241 12.49 -2.58 -18.67
C CYS A 241 11.46 -1.53 -19.09
N CYS A 242 11.87 -0.27 -19.26
CA CYS A 242 10.96 0.78 -19.71
C CYS A 242 10.33 0.49 -21.08
N GLN A 243 11.02 -0.25 -21.94
CA GLN A 243 10.50 -0.64 -23.26
C GLN A 243 9.40 -1.72 -23.19
N PHE A 244 9.12 -2.25 -22.00
CA PHE A 244 8.03 -3.20 -21.73
C PHE A 244 6.90 -2.55 -20.91
N ASP A 245 6.96 -1.24 -20.67
CA ASP A 245 5.82 -0.46 -20.19
C ASP A 245 5.00 0.05 -21.39
N PHE A 246 4.04 -0.74 -21.86
CA PHE A 246 3.31 -0.44 -23.10
C PHE A 246 2.39 0.80 -22.99
N ARG A 247 2.22 1.40 -21.80
CA ARG A 247 1.62 2.74 -21.70
C ARG A 247 2.46 3.83 -22.36
N ARG A 248 3.77 3.65 -22.38
CA ARG A 248 4.75 4.60 -22.91
C ARG A 248 4.96 4.43 -24.41
N LEU A 249 4.11 3.64 -25.09
CA LEU A 249 4.11 3.55 -26.55
C LEU A 249 4.04 4.96 -27.17
N PRO A 250 4.81 5.23 -28.26
CA PRO A 250 4.91 6.55 -28.86
C PRO A 250 3.54 7.19 -29.18
N GLY A 251 3.46 8.51 -29.05
CA GLY A 251 2.25 9.29 -29.34
C GLY A 251 1.22 9.36 -28.20
N ARG A 252 1.55 8.86 -27.00
CA ARG A 252 0.64 8.81 -25.83
C ARG A 252 1.04 9.74 -24.66
N GLY A 253 1.97 10.66 -24.89
CA GLY A 253 2.37 11.69 -23.93
C GLY A 253 3.31 11.23 -22.80
N SER A 254 3.70 9.96 -22.78
CA SER A 254 4.70 9.40 -21.87
C SER A 254 5.77 8.71 -22.68
N SER A 255 7.04 8.93 -22.34
CA SER A 255 8.20 8.32 -23.01
C SER A 255 9.15 7.70 -21.99
N CYS A 256 10.13 6.95 -22.48
CA CYS A 256 11.20 6.40 -21.65
C CYS A 256 12.33 7.42 -21.46
N PRO A 257 12.69 7.78 -20.21
CA PRO A 257 13.79 8.70 -19.91
C PRO A 257 15.14 8.27 -20.49
N TRP A 258 15.31 6.96 -20.77
CA TRP A 258 16.52 6.38 -21.36
C TRP A 258 16.56 6.44 -22.89
N ASN A 259 15.70 7.26 -23.52
CA ASN A 259 15.66 7.53 -24.96
C ASN A 259 15.45 6.30 -25.85
N VAL A 260 14.82 5.25 -25.31
CA VAL A 260 14.38 4.07 -26.08
C VAL A 260 12.98 3.74 -25.64
N ASP A 261 12.00 4.09 -26.48
CA ASP A 261 10.59 3.88 -26.19
C ASP A 261 10.17 2.42 -26.44
N PRO A 262 9.04 1.98 -25.86
CA PRO A 262 8.42 0.70 -26.19
C PRO A 262 8.06 0.60 -27.67
N GLU A 263 8.11 -0.63 -28.17
CA GLU A 263 7.59 -1.01 -29.49
C GLU A 263 6.47 -2.03 -29.28
N LYS A 264 5.39 -1.94 -30.07
CA LYS A 264 4.35 -2.97 -30.05
C LYS A 264 4.96 -4.32 -30.45
N ILE A 265 4.56 -5.37 -29.74
CA ILE A 265 5.01 -6.74 -30.00
C ILE A 265 4.26 -7.28 -31.21
N THR A 266 5.04 -7.74 -32.19
CA THR A 266 4.56 -8.30 -33.45
C THR A 266 5.27 -9.62 -33.72
N ARG A 267 4.79 -10.38 -34.71
CA ARG A 267 5.42 -11.65 -35.09
C ARG A 267 6.87 -11.47 -35.55
N GLU A 268 7.21 -10.30 -36.09
CA GLU A 268 8.54 -10.00 -36.60
C GLU A 268 9.54 -9.65 -35.50
N ASN A 269 9.09 -9.11 -34.36
CA ASN A 269 9.99 -8.69 -33.28
C ASN A 269 9.89 -9.57 -32.01
N VAL A 270 8.85 -10.38 -31.85
CA VAL A 270 8.54 -11.09 -30.60
C VAL A 270 9.73 -11.89 -30.07
N GLN A 271 10.44 -12.64 -30.90
CA GLN A 271 11.59 -13.44 -30.47
C GLN A 271 12.69 -12.58 -29.80
N ARG A 272 13.11 -11.50 -30.46
CA ARG A 272 14.14 -10.58 -29.94
C ARG A 272 13.67 -9.85 -28.68
N ARG A 273 12.41 -9.42 -28.66
CA ARG A 273 11.81 -8.68 -27.54
C ARG A 273 11.62 -9.59 -26.32
N ALA A 274 11.13 -10.80 -26.54
CA ALA A 274 10.98 -11.82 -25.51
C ALA A 274 12.33 -12.19 -24.90
N PHE A 275 13.38 -12.40 -25.71
CA PHE A 275 14.73 -12.63 -25.18
C PHE A 275 15.21 -11.48 -24.29
N SER A 276 15.01 -10.23 -24.72
CA SER A 276 15.44 -9.05 -23.96
C SER A 276 14.77 -8.96 -22.59
N LEU A 277 13.47 -9.27 -22.50
CA LEU A 277 12.74 -9.29 -21.23
C LEU A 277 13.09 -10.52 -20.38
N TYR A 278 13.26 -11.68 -21.02
CA TYR A 278 13.68 -12.92 -20.39
C TYR A 278 15.06 -12.78 -19.71
N ASP A 279 16.03 -12.17 -20.38
CA ASP A 279 17.35 -11.86 -19.81
C ASP A 279 17.22 -11.02 -18.53
N GLN A 280 16.34 -10.00 -18.54
CA GLN A 280 16.08 -9.20 -17.35
C GLN A 280 15.45 -10.02 -16.21
N TYR A 281 14.52 -10.91 -16.52
CA TYR A 281 13.95 -11.84 -15.53
C TYR A 281 14.99 -12.78 -14.95
N ARG A 282 15.88 -13.35 -15.77
CA ARG A 282 16.97 -14.21 -15.32
C ARG A 282 17.95 -13.46 -14.42
N LYS A 283 18.38 -12.27 -14.83
CA LYS A 283 19.24 -11.41 -14.01
C LYS A 283 18.57 -11.06 -12.67
N LYS A 284 17.29 -10.72 -12.67
CA LYS A 284 16.55 -10.46 -11.42
C LYS A 284 16.48 -11.70 -10.54
N SER A 285 16.29 -12.89 -11.13
CA SER A 285 16.19 -14.15 -10.38
C SER A 285 17.47 -14.51 -9.61
N GLU A 286 18.64 -14.07 -10.07
CA GLU A 286 19.90 -14.29 -9.37
C GLU A 286 20.01 -13.59 -8.01
N LEU A 287 19.14 -12.61 -7.74
CA LEU A 287 19.09 -11.88 -6.48
C LEU A 287 18.30 -12.63 -5.39
N TYR A 288 17.62 -13.72 -5.76
CA TYR A 288 16.79 -14.54 -4.90
C TYR A 288 17.32 -15.98 -4.78
N LYS A 289 16.85 -16.71 -3.76
CA LYS A 289 17.27 -18.11 -3.54
C LYS A 289 16.51 -19.10 -4.41
N THR A 290 15.24 -18.81 -4.67
CA THR A 290 14.33 -19.74 -5.34
C THR A 290 14.21 -19.44 -6.82
N ASN A 291 13.61 -20.37 -7.57
CA ASN A 291 13.28 -20.22 -8.99
C ASN A 291 11.91 -19.53 -9.21
N VAL A 292 11.42 -18.73 -8.26
CA VAL A 292 10.12 -18.06 -8.34
C VAL A 292 10.34 -16.55 -8.30
N LEU A 293 9.88 -15.86 -9.34
CA LEU A 293 10.15 -14.44 -9.56
C LEU A 293 8.88 -13.61 -9.50
N LEU A 294 8.84 -12.67 -8.57
CA LEU A 294 7.82 -11.62 -8.48
C LEU A 294 8.15 -10.49 -9.46
N VAL A 295 7.23 -10.11 -10.35
CA VAL A 295 7.41 -8.99 -11.29
C VAL A 295 6.19 -8.06 -11.25
N PRO A 296 6.22 -6.98 -10.46
CA PRO A 296 5.17 -5.96 -10.48
C PRO A 296 5.08 -5.28 -11.85
N LEU A 297 3.87 -5.08 -12.35
CA LEU A 297 3.56 -4.38 -13.60
C LEU A 297 2.58 -3.24 -13.30
N GLY A 298 3.11 -2.10 -12.89
CA GLY A 298 2.30 -0.96 -12.48
C GLY A 298 3.19 0.23 -12.15
N ASP A 299 2.54 1.27 -11.65
CA ASP A 299 3.08 2.58 -11.27
C ASP A 299 1.91 3.38 -10.63
N ASP A 300 2.10 4.68 -10.42
CA ASP A 300 1.08 5.61 -9.93
C ASP A 300 -0.10 5.74 -10.91
N PHE A 301 -1.32 5.53 -10.40
CA PHE A 301 -2.59 5.69 -11.11
C PHE A 301 -2.58 5.12 -12.55
N ARG A 302 -2.06 3.90 -12.69
CA ARG A 302 -2.04 3.16 -13.95
C ARG A 302 -3.39 2.49 -14.19
N TYR A 303 -3.57 1.97 -15.41
CA TYR A 303 -4.77 1.27 -15.85
C TYR A 303 -6.02 2.15 -15.90
N VAL A 304 -5.86 3.43 -16.22
CA VAL A 304 -6.96 4.42 -16.31
C VAL A 304 -7.70 4.30 -17.65
N GLU A 305 -6.99 4.02 -18.74
CA GLU A 305 -7.53 4.01 -20.09
C GLU A 305 -7.64 2.58 -20.63
N ASP A 306 -8.72 2.30 -21.37
CA ASP A 306 -8.94 1.06 -22.12
C ASP A 306 -7.70 0.63 -22.94
N PHE A 307 -7.08 1.60 -23.61
CA PHE A 307 -5.88 1.40 -24.42
C PHE A 307 -4.77 0.71 -23.62
N GLU A 308 -4.57 1.15 -22.39
CA GLU A 308 -3.51 0.63 -21.55
C GLU A 308 -3.79 -0.82 -21.12
N TRP A 309 -5.00 -1.11 -20.66
CA TRP A 309 -5.41 -2.48 -20.33
C TRP A 309 -5.14 -3.43 -21.51
N ILE A 310 -5.56 -3.01 -22.71
CA ILE A 310 -5.43 -3.78 -23.94
C ILE A 310 -3.97 -3.98 -24.33
N GLU A 311 -3.17 -2.90 -24.41
CA GLU A 311 -1.79 -3.01 -24.87
C GLU A 311 -0.91 -3.71 -23.83
N GLN A 312 -1.10 -3.49 -22.53
CA GLN A 312 -0.36 -4.26 -21.52
C GLN A 312 -0.69 -5.74 -21.65
N TYR A 313 -1.97 -6.11 -21.72
CA TYR A 313 -2.36 -7.52 -21.82
C TYR A 313 -1.85 -8.18 -23.12
N GLN A 314 -2.19 -7.63 -24.28
CA GLN A 314 -1.91 -8.26 -25.58
C GLN A 314 -0.42 -8.42 -25.83
N ASN A 315 0.39 -7.42 -25.50
CA ASN A 315 1.83 -7.49 -25.73
C ASN A 315 2.50 -8.49 -24.77
N TYR A 316 2.13 -8.52 -23.49
CA TYR A 316 2.66 -9.49 -22.54
C TYR A 316 2.25 -10.92 -22.88
N MET A 317 1.03 -11.17 -23.37
CA MET A 317 0.63 -12.52 -23.80
C MET A 317 1.51 -13.04 -24.94
N LEU A 318 1.81 -12.22 -25.95
CA LEU A 318 2.73 -12.61 -27.04
C LEU A 318 4.14 -12.91 -26.52
N LEU A 319 4.62 -12.14 -25.54
CA LEU A 319 5.92 -12.37 -24.91
C LEU A 319 5.93 -13.66 -24.09
N PHE A 320 4.88 -13.92 -23.30
CA PHE A 320 4.74 -15.15 -22.52
C PHE A 320 4.67 -16.37 -23.43
N ASP A 321 3.90 -16.32 -24.53
CA ASP A 321 3.80 -17.42 -25.48
C ASP A 321 5.16 -17.76 -26.09
N GLU A 322 5.94 -16.76 -26.51
CA GLU A 322 7.29 -16.97 -27.04
C GLU A 322 8.23 -17.55 -25.98
N MET A 323 8.22 -16.98 -24.76
CA MET A 323 9.06 -17.45 -23.65
C MET A 323 8.75 -18.90 -23.26
N ASN A 324 7.48 -19.22 -23.10
CA ASN A 324 7.03 -20.51 -22.57
C ASN A 324 7.15 -21.65 -23.60
N ASN A 325 7.15 -21.31 -24.90
CA ASN A 325 7.39 -22.29 -25.97
C ASN A 325 8.89 -22.55 -26.21
N ASN A 326 9.77 -21.63 -25.79
CA ASN A 326 11.20 -21.80 -25.92
C ASN A 326 11.78 -22.66 -24.78
N LYS A 327 12.01 -23.94 -25.07
CA LYS A 327 12.51 -24.92 -24.07
C LYS A 327 13.91 -24.59 -23.56
N ASP A 328 14.74 -23.94 -24.37
CA ASP A 328 16.12 -23.59 -23.98
C ASP A 328 16.13 -22.48 -22.92
N TRP A 329 15.07 -21.67 -22.86
CA TRP A 329 14.91 -20.63 -21.85
C TRP A 329 14.34 -21.15 -20.54
N ASN A 330 13.78 -22.37 -20.52
CA ASN A 330 13.30 -23.07 -19.32
C ASN A 330 12.55 -22.13 -18.35
N VAL A 331 11.53 -21.45 -18.85
CA VAL A 331 10.78 -20.40 -18.13
C VAL A 331 9.29 -20.64 -18.28
N ASN A 332 8.53 -20.27 -17.25
CA ASN A 332 7.09 -20.22 -17.27
C ASN A 332 6.65 -18.84 -16.76
N ALA A 333 6.34 -17.94 -17.68
CA ALA A 333 5.87 -16.60 -17.41
C ALA A 333 4.35 -16.51 -17.58
N ARG A 334 3.68 -15.91 -16.60
CA ARG A 334 2.23 -15.68 -16.63
C ARG A 334 1.84 -14.46 -15.82
N PHE A 335 0.63 -13.98 -16.05
CA PHE A 335 -0.02 -13.11 -15.08
C PHE A 335 -0.35 -13.87 -13.80
N GLY A 336 -0.32 -13.16 -12.67
CA GLY A 336 -0.65 -13.69 -11.37
C GLY A 336 -1.02 -12.59 -10.39
N THR A 337 -1.38 -13.02 -9.20
CA THR A 337 -1.58 -12.14 -8.04
C THR A 337 -0.47 -12.34 -7.02
N LEU A 338 -0.52 -11.60 -5.90
CA LEU A 338 0.50 -11.71 -4.86
C LEU A 338 0.40 -13.06 -4.14
N SER A 339 -0.82 -13.57 -3.95
CA SER A 339 -1.07 -14.92 -3.42
C SER A 339 -0.52 -16.01 -4.33
N ASP A 340 -0.60 -15.87 -5.66
CA ASP A 340 0.01 -16.81 -6.61
C ASP A 340 1.52 -16.91 -6.42
N TYR A 341 2.21 -15.76 -6.29
CA TYR A 341 3.64 -15.72 -6.06
C TYR A 341 4.02 -16.42 -4.74
N PHE A 342 3.36 -16.10 -3.63
CA PHE A 342 3.69 -16.71 -2.35
C PHE A 342 3.35 -18.20 -2.28
N THR A 343 2.28 -18.64 -2.96
CA THR A 343 1.94 -20.07 -3.09
C THR A 343 3.03 -20.82 -3.84
N GLU A 344 3.54 -20.24 -4.92
CA GLU A 344 4.58 -20.83 -5.74
C GLU A 344 5.95 -20.82 -5.03
N LEU A 345 6.28 -19.74 -4.32
CA LEU A 345 7.44 -19.66 -3.44
C LEU A 345 7.40 -20.75 -2.36
N ASP A 346 6.25 -20.93 -1.73
CA ASP A 346 6.00 -21.98 -0.73
C ASP A 346 6.22 -23.38 -1.29
N ARG A 347 5.73 -23.61 -2.51
CA ARG A 347 5.93 -24.87 -3.23
C ARG A 347 7.42 -25.10 -3.49
N SER A 348 8.14 -24.10 -3.98
CA SER A 348 9.57 -24.17 -4.28
C SER A 348 10.39 -24.47 -3.01
N LEU A 349 10.19 -23.73 -1.93
CA LEU A 349 10.88 -23.94 -0.64
C LEU A 349 10.66 -25.35 -0.08
N ARG A 350 9.42 -25.88 -0.14
CA ARG A 350 9.11 -27.24 0.29
C ARG A 350 9.82 -28.30 -0.54
N VAL A 351 9.78 -28.18 -1.86
CA VAL A 351 10.43 -29.13 -2.78
C VAL A 351 11.95 -29.11 -2.60
N GLU A 352 12.53 -27.94 -2.31
CA GLU A 352 13.97 -27.78 -2.09
C GLU A 352 14.43 -28.07 -0.67
N GLN A 353 13.50 -28.31 0.24
CA GLN A 353 13.79 -28.46 1.68
C GLN A 353 14.61 -27.28 2.22
N GLN A 354 14.31 -26.08 1.70
CA GLN A 354 14.97 -24.85 2.09
C GLN A 354 14.11 -24.05 3.06
N SER A 355 14.79 -23.25 3.88
CA SER A 355 14.15 -22.27 4.74
C SER A 355 14.65 -20.88 4.41
N LEU A 356 13.77 -19.89 4.57
CA LEU A 356 14.14 -18.48 4.49
C LEU A 356 14.89 -18.07 5.76
N PRO A 357 15.87 -17.17 5.66
CA PRO A 357 16.53 -16.61 6.83
C PRO A 357 15.53 -15.85 7.70
N VAL A 358 15.81 -15.73 8.99
CA VAL A 358 15.05 -14.89 9.92
C VAL A 358 15.73 -13.52 9.99
N LEU A 359 14.95 -12.45 9.89
CA LEU A 359 15.42 -11.08 9.99
C LEU A 359 14.60 -10.33 11.03
N SER A 360 15.26 -9.54 11.88
CA SER A 360 14.62 -8.65 12.85
C SER A 360 15.18 -7.23 12.78
N GLY A 361 14.35 -6.27 13.20
CA GLY A 361 14.61 -4.83 13.12
C GLY A 361 13.76 -4.13 12.07
N ASP A 362 14.07 -2.86 11.83
CA ASP A 362 13.35 -1.95 10.95
C ASP A 362 14.19 -1.56 9.72
N PHE A 363 13.56 -0.79 8.83
CA PHE A 363 14.18 -0.28 7.61
C PHE A 363 14.23 1.27 7.58
N PHE A 364 14.37 1.90 8.74
CA PHE A 364 14.60 3.34 8.86
C PHE A 364 16.08 3.67 9.12
N THR A 365 16.61 4.82 8.68
CA THR A 365 15.94 5.83 7.83
C THR A 365 16.16 5.50 6.35
N TYR A 366 15.09 5.57 5.54
CA TYR A 366 15.16 5.32 4.10
C TYR A 366 16.00 6.39 3.38
N SER A 367 16.81 5.93 2.42
CA SER A 367 17.41 6.76 1.38
C SER A 367 17.22 6.08 0.04
N ASP A 368 16.66 6.82 -0.91
CA ASP A 368 16.46 6.37 -2.29
C ASP A 368 17.76 6.44 -3.10
N ARG A 369 18.63 7.41 -2.81
CA ARG A 369 19.94 7.61 -3.46
C ARG A 369 20.85 8.54 -2.66
N ASP A 370 22.16 8.41 -2.90
CA ASP A 370 23.18 9.32 -2.40
C ASP A 370 23.04 9.57 -0.88
N ASP A 371 23.02 10.83 -0.46
CA ASP A 371 22.80 11.30 0.90
C ASP A 371 21.36 11.83 1.13
N HIS A 372 20.42 11.50 0.24
CA HIS A 372 19.02 11.91 0.35
C HIS A 372 18.31 11.02 1.37
N TYR A 373 18.51 11.28 2.65
CA TYR A 373 17.76 10.61 3.72
C TYR A 373 16.38 11.24 3.89
N TRP A 374 15.35 10.40 3.89
CA TRP A 374 13.97 10.83 3.99
C TRP A 374 13.57 10.97 5.46
N SER A 375 14.34 11.71 6.26
CA SER A 375 14.02 12.00 7.66
C SER A 375 13.21 13.28 7.85
N GLY A 376 13.14 14.15 6.83
CA GLY A 376 12.40 15.41 6.91
C GLY A 376 10.90 15.21 7.19
N TYR A 377 10.29 14.18 6.59
CA TYR A 377 8.86 13.90 6.76
C TYR A 377 8.49 13.43 8.17
N PHE A 378 9.47 13.04 9.00
CA PHE A 378 9.25 12.78 10.43
C PHE A 378 8.75 14.04 11.16
N THR A 379 9.02 15.24 10.61
CA THR A 379 8.61 16.52 11.21
C THR A 379 7.64 17.32 10.35
N SER A 380 7.70 17.21 9.02
CA SER A 380 6.89 18.01 8.08
C SER A 380 5.43 18.17 8.52
N ARG A 381 4.94 19.41 8.52
CA ARG A 381 3.57 19.78 8.93
C ARG A 381 3.21 19.30 10.35
N PRO A 382 4.00 19.70 11.38
CA PRO A 382 3.87 19.15 12.73
C PRO A 382 2.52 19.45 13.39
N PHE A 383 1.84 20.53 12.97
CA PHE A 383 0.49 20.85 13.42
C PHE A 383 -0.49 19.71 13.15
N TYR A 384 -0.48 19.13 11.96
CA TYR A 384 -1.42 18.05 11.60
C TYR A 384 -0.98 16.70 12.20
N LYS A 385 0.33 16.47 12.39
CA LYS A 385 0.82 15.33 13.18
C LYS A 385 0.35 15.39 14.64
N GLN A 386 0.31 16.58 15.23
CA GLN A 386 -0.27 16.76 16.57
C GLN A 386 -1.78 16.55 16.57
N MET A 387 -2.48 17.08 15.55
CA MET A 387 -3.93 16.91 15.39
C MET A 387 -4.33 15.44 15.26
N ASP A 388 -3.55 14.62 14.55
CA ASP A 388 -3.72 13.16 14.48
C ASP A 388 -3.77 12.52 15.87
N ARG A 389 -2.83 12.88 16.78
CA ARG A 389 -2.82 12.35 18.15
C ARG A 389 -4.02 12.79 18.97
N VAL A 390 -4.49 14.02 18.78
CA VAL A 390 -5.69 14.53 19.46
C VAL A 390 -6.93 13.77 18.97
N LEU A 391 -7.09 13.63 17.65
CA LEU A 391 -8.22 12.91 17.07
C LEU A 391 -8.20 11.44 17.46
N GLN A 392 -7.04 10.80 17.44
CA GLN A 392 -6.86 9.43 17.94
C GLN A 392 -7.36 9.29 19.38
N HIS A 393 -6.97 10.19 20.28
CA HIS A 393 -7.40 10.14 21.67
C HIS A 393 -8.91 10.32 21.81
N GLN A 394 -9.49 11.32 21.14
CA GLN A 394 -10.92 11.59 21.20
C GLN A 394 -11.76 10.48 20.58
N LEU A 395 -11.33 9.92 19.45
CA LEU A 395 -12.00 8.79 18.82
C LEU A 395 -12.00 7.57 19.74
N ARG A 396 -10.84 7.23 20.32
CA ARG A 396 -10.76 6.14 21.29
C ARG A 396 -11.69 6.38 22.48
N ALA A 397 -11.76 7.60 22.99
CA ALA A 397 -12.67 7.95 24.08
C ALA A 397 -14.14 7.83 23.64
N ALA A 398 -14.48 8.23 22.42
CA ALA A 398 -15.84 8.19 21.87
C ALA A 398 -16.33 6.76 21.60
N GLU A 399 -15.44 5.81 21.36
CA GLU A 399 -15.78 4.40 21.11
C GLU A 399 -15.95 3.56 22.40
N ILE A 400 -15.54 4.06 23.57
CA ILE A 400 -15.64 3.34 24.85
C ILE A 400 -17.07 3.32 25.41
N PRO A 401 -17.82 4.45 25.47
CA PRO A 401 -19.23 4.44 25.86
C PRO A 401 -20.04 3.55 24.91
N SER A 402 -20.89 2.69 25.49
CA SER A 402 -21.69 1.66 24.80
C SER A 402 -22.27 2.07 23.45
N THR A 403 -22.31 1.10 22.51
CA THR A 403 -22.78 1.20 21.12
C THR A 403 -24.01 2.10 20.96
N PRO A 404 -23.83 3.36 20.54
CA PRO A 404 -24.94 4.28 20.52
C PRO A 404 -25.79 4.05 19.26
N PRO A 405 -27.14 4.07 19.36
CA PRO A 405 -28.00 3.70 18.24
C PRO A 405 -27.96 4.74 17.10
N GLY A 406 -28.08 4.26 15.86
CA GLY A 406 -28.41 5.11 14.70
C GLY A 406 -27.39 6.20 14.37
N LEU A 407 -27.80 7.46 14.47
CA LEU A 407 -27.05 8.64 14.01
C LEU A 407 -25.70 8.84 14.72
N ILE A 408 -25.57 8.38 15.97
CA ILE A 408 -24.34 8.52 16.75
C ILE A 408 -23.26 7.56 16.22
N PHE A 409 -23.64 6.37 15.77
CA PHE A 409 -22.71 5.44 15.11
C PHE A 409 -22.17 6.01 13.79
N ALA A 410 -22.99 6.72 13.02
CA ALA A 410 -22.54 7.36 11.78
C ALA A 410 -21.44 8.41 12.02
N LYS A 411 -21.50 9.14 13.15
CA LYS A 411 -20.45 10.09 13.57
C LYS A 411 -19.15 9.37 13.94
N LEU A 412 -19.22 8.22 14.61
CA LEU A 412 -18.06 7.37 14.87
C LEU A 412 -17.41 6.88 13.57
N VAL A 413 -18.21 6.40 12.61
CA VAL A 413 -17.70 5.96 11.30
C VAL A 413 -17.05 7.13 10.54
N GLN A 414 -17.65 8.32 10.55
CA GLN A 414 -17.05 9.52 9.97
C GLN A 414 -15.67 9.80 10.59
N ALA A 415 -15.58 9.76 11.92
CA ALA A 415 -14.34 10.05 12.63
C ALA A 415 -13.27 8.97 12.40
N ARG A 416 -13.65 7.69 12.43
CA ARG A 416 -12.77 6.56 12.06
C ARG A 416 -12.21 6.76 10.67
N ARG A 417 -13.07 6.93 9.66
CA ARG A 417 -12.63 7.07 8.26
C ARG A 417 -11.75 8.30 8.03
N ALA A 418 -11.98 9.41 8.73
CA ALA A 418 -11.12 10.58 8.64
C ALA A 418 -9.73 10.33 9.25
N LEU A 419 -9.66 9.71 10.44
CA LEU A 419 -8.39 9.32 11.05
C LEU A 419 -7.66 8.30 10.17
N SER A 420 -8.37 7.27 9.69
CA SER A 420 -7.84 6.23 8.83
C SER A 420 -7.29 6.78 7.52
N LEU A 421 -8.03 7.68 6.86
CA LEU A 421 -7.57 8.33 5.63
C LEU A 421 -6.28 9.12 5.86
N PHE A 422 -6.16 9.79 7.01
CA PHE A 422 -4.96 10.56 7.33
C PHE A 422 -3.72 9.70 7.59
N GLN A 423 -3.86 8.40 7.88
CA GLN A 423 -2.72 7.49 8.03
C GLN A 423 -2.00 7.21 6.71
N HIS A 424 -2.57 7.64 5.59
CA HIS A 424 -1.93 7.57 4.28
C HIS A 424 -0.49 8.11 4.34
N HIS A 425 0.42 7.49 3.58
CA HIS A 425 1.82 7.88 3.50
C HIS A 425 2.08 9.26 2.86
N ASP A 426 1.06 10.00 2.39
CA ASP A 426 1.13 11.46 2.16
C ASP A 426 0.26 12.33 3.07
N GLY A 427 -0.54 11.70 3.93
CA GLY A 427 -1.35 12.35 4.96
C GLY A 427 -0.50 12.74 6.17
N VAL A 428 -0.34 11.80 7.11
CA VAL A 428 0.35 12.00 8.39
C VAL A 428 1.82 12.37 8.21
N THR A 429 2.45 11.96 7.11
CA THR A 429 3.82 12.31 6.73
C THR A 429 3.99 13.79 6.38
N GLY A 430 2.92 14.45 5.96
CA GLY A 430 2.90 15.85 5.57
C GLY A 430 3.55 16.14 4.22
N THR A 431 3.63 15.16 3.32
CA THR A 431 4.25 15.26 1.98
C THR A 431 3.27 15.65 0.87
N ALA A 432 1.95 15.66 1.12
CA ALA A 432 0.96 16.15 0.17
C ALA A 432 1.05 17.67 -0.13
N LYS A 433 0.45 18.11 -1.23
CA LYS A 433 0.31 19.54 -1.59
C LYS A 433 -0.58 20.28 -0.59
N ASN A 434 -0.38 21.61 -0.50
CA ASN A 434 -1.07 22.44 0.50
C ASN A 434 -2.61 22.33 0.47
N HIS A 435 -3.23 22.27 -0.70
CA HIS A 435 -4.70 22.16 -0.79
C HIS A 435 -5.21 20.78 -0.32
N VAL A 436 -4.42 19.73 -0.53
CA VAL A 436 -4.73 18.37 -0.03
C VAL A 436 -4.60 18.31 1.48
N VAL A 437 -3.56 18.93 2.04
CA VAL A 437 -3.39 19.04 3.50
C VAL A 437 -4.55 19.80 4.16
N ARG A 438 -5.03 20.86 3.51
CA ARG A 438 -6.23 21.57 3.98
C ARG A 438 -7.46 20.68 3.96
N ASP A 439 -7.61 19.85 2.93
CA ASP A 439 -8.70 18.86 2.85
C ASP A 439 -8.61 17.84 3.99
N TYR A 440 -7.44 17.23 4.22
CA TYR A 440 -7.23 16.35 5.39
C TYR A 440 -7.54 17.05 6.72
N GLY A 441 -7.04 18.28 6.89
CA GLY A 441 -7.32 19.08 8.08
C GLY A 441 -8.82 19.30 8.29
N ALA A 442 -9.56 19.65 7.23
CA ALA A 442 -11.00 19.85 7.30
C ALA A 442 -11.74 18.56 7.68
N LYS A 443 -11.36 17.41 7.11
CA LYS A 443 -11.94 16.11 7.47
C LYS A 443 -11.63 15.72 8.93
N MET A 444 -10.40 15.93 9.39
CA MET A 444 -10.02 15.69 10.79
C MET A 444 -10.72 16.65 11.76
N HIS A 445 -10.94 17.91 11.38
CA HIS A 445 -11.68 18.87 12.20
C HIS A 445 -13.14 18.46 12.35
N ALA A 446 -13.81 18.12 11.25
CA ALA A 446 -15.16 17.56 11.29
C ALA A 446 -15.24 16.26 12.11
N ALA A 447 -14.19 15.44 12.09
CA ALA A 447 -14.09 14.24 12.91
C ALA A 447 -13.97 14.55 14.41
N LEU A 448 -13.21 15.58 14.80
CA LEU A 448 -13.14 16.06 16.18
C LEU A 448 -14.50 16.55 16.68
N GLU A 449 -15.21 17.35 15.87
CA GLU A 449 -16.57 17.81 16.18
C GLU A 449 -17.55 16.64 16.30
N ALA A 450 -17.42 15.63 15.43
CA ALA A 450 -18.21 14.41 15.49
C ALA A 450 -17.95 13.64 16.79
N THR A 451 -16.68 13.45 17.18
CA THR A 451 -16.33 12.76 18.44
C THR A 451 -16.77 13.53 19.67
N GLU A 452 -16.68 14.87 19.66
CA GLU A 452 -17.20 15.72 20.74
C GLU A 452 -18.70 15.49 20.95
N GLN A 453 -19.48 15.44 19.86
CA GLN A 453 -20.92 15.19 19.95
C GLN A 453 -21.22 13.78 20.48
N VAL A 454 -20.52 12.75 20.01
CA VAL A 454 -20.68 11.38 20.52
C VAL A 454 -20.37 11.31 22.02
N LEU A 455 -19.27 11.93 22.45
CA LEU A 455 -18.87 11.97 23.85
C LEU A 455 -19.88 12.72 24.71
N SER A 456 -20.37 13.88 24.25
CA SER A 456 -21.39 14.66 24.94
C SER A 456 -22.66 13.86 25.17
N GLU A 457 -23.20 13.24 24.11
CA GLU A 457 -24.44 12.47 24.17
C GLU A 457 -24.27 11.19 25.00
N GLY A 458 -23.17 10.47 24.80
CA GLY A 458 -22.82 9.27 25.56
C GLY A 458 -22.66 9.57 27.06
N LEU A 459 -21.95 10.65 27.40
CA LEU A 459 -21.76 11.06 28.79
C LEU A 459 -23.08 11.49 29.43
N SER A 460 -23.87 12.32 28.76
CA SER A 460 -25.19 12.77 29.25
C SER A 460 -26.09 11.58 29.59
N THR A 461 -26.07 10.55 28.73
CA THR A 461 -26.79 9.29 28.94
C THR A 461 -26.26 8.53 30.17
N LEU A 462 -24.93 8.41 30.30
CA LEU A 462 -24.30 7.70 31.41
C LEU A 462 -24.54 8.36 32.77
N ILE A 463 -24.59 9.69 32.83
CA ILE A 463 -24.76 10.44 34.08
C ILE A 463 -26.21 10.86 34.34
N GLY A 464 -27.16 10.38 33.53
CA GLY A 464 -28.60 10.53 33.77
C GLY A 464 -29.13 11.96 33.60
N LEU A 465 -28.48 12.77 32.77
CA LEU A 465 -28.92 14.13 32.49
C LEU A 465 -29.93 14.15 31.36
N PRO A 466 -30.97 15.02 31.43
CA PRO A 466 -31.83 15.26 30.29
C PRO A 466 -30.98 15.82 29.15
N VAL A 467 -31.06 15.19 27.97
CA VAL A 467 -30.47 15.73 26.73
C VAL A 467 -31.29 16.97 26.35
N VAL A 468 -30.88 18.15 26.83
CA VAL A 468 -31.54 19.42 26.53
C VAL A 468 -30.97 19.96 25.21
N PRO A 469 -31.80 20.36 24.22
CA PRO A 469 -31.33 20.87 22.91
C PRO A 469 -30.42 22.11 22.99
N SER A 470 -30.40 22.81 24.12
CA SER A 470 -29.69 24.08 24.33
C SER A 470 -28.56 24.01 25.36
N GLY A 471 -28.20 22.82 25.87
CA GLY A 471 -27.21 22.66 26.94
C GLY A 471 -26.39 21.39 26.78
N ASN A 472 -25.74 21.20 25.63
CA ASN A 472 -24.87 20.04 25.41
C ASN A 472 -23.59 20.15 26.26
N THR A 473 -23.23 19.05 26.91
CA THR A 473 -21.92 18.87 27.55
C THR A 473 -20.84 19.12 26.50
N ALA A 474 -19.96 20.11 26.71
CA ALA A 474 -18.94 20.47 25.74
C ALA A 474 -17.55 20.06 26.25
N LEU A 475 -16.64 19.73 25.32
CA LEU A 475 -15.24 19.52 25.70
C LEU A 475 -14.60 20.87 26.07
N ASP A 476 -13.71 20.87 27.07
CA ASP A 476 -12.97 22.05 27.54
C ASP A 476 -12.15 22.69 26.41
N GLU A 477 -11.56 21.86 25.54
CA GLU A 477 -10.81 22.32 24.38
C GLU A 477 -11.58 22.11 23.07
N TYR A 478 -11.63 23.16 22.24
CA TYR A 478 -12.23 23.13 20.91
C TYR A 478 -11.33 23.82 19.89
N ARG A 479 -11.63 23.64 18.59
CA ARG A 479 -10.96 24.35 17.50
C ARG A 479 -12.01 25.08 16.66
N GLU A 480 -11.76 26.34 16.35
CA GLU A 480 -12.64 27.11 15.47
C GLU A 480 -12.53 26.67 14.01
N LYS A 481 -11.32 26.28 13.59
CA LYS A 481 -11.02 25.88 12.21
C LYS A 481 -9.97 24.77 12.19
N TYR A 482 -9.86 24.12 11.04
CA TYR A 482 -8.89 23.06 10.81
C TYR A 482 -7.41 23.48 10.96
N ASP A 483 -7.11 24.78 10.89
CA ASP A 483 -5.76 25.36 11.01
C ASP A 483 -5.58 26.23 12.27
N SER A 484 -6.57 26.25 13.18
CA SER A 484 -6.48 27.00 14.43
C SER A 484 -5.86 26.16 15.54
N LEU A 485 -5.10 26.82 16.44
CA LEU A 485 -4.69 26.22 17.71
C LEU A 485 -5.94 25.86 18.54
N PRO A 486 -5.86 24.82 19.40
CA PRO A 486 -6.94 24.53 20.33
C PRO A 486 -7.13 25.72 21.28
N LEU A 487 -8.39 26.10 21.48
CA LEU A 487 -8.81 27.12 22.43
C LEU A 487 -9.52 26.43 23.59
N ARG A 488 -9.33 26.96 24.79
CA ARG A 488 -10.12 26.55 25.95
C ARG A 488 -11.43 27.33 25.98
N ARG A 489 -12.53 26.63 26.25
CA ARG A 489 -13.83 27.25 26.48
C ARG A 489 -13.75 28.03 27.79
N SER A 490 -13.73 29.35 27.68
CA SER A 490 -13.84 30.24 28.84
C SER A 490 -15.31 30.46 29.18
N TYR A 491 -15.66 30.28 30.45
CA TYR A 491 -17.01 30.55 30.93
C TYR A 491 -17.01 31.76 31.86
N THR A 492 -17.99 32.64 31.66
CA THR A 492 -18.18 33.83 32.49
C THR A 492 -19.32 33.58 33.47
N VAL A 493 -19.04 33.70 34.77
CA VAL A 493 -20.05 33.66 35.84
C VAL A 493 -19.96 34.98 36.62
N GLY A 494 -20.93 35.87 36.40
CA GLY A 494 -20.84 37.24 36.91
C GLY A 494 -19.75 38.04 36.19
N GLU A 495 -18.80 38.63 36.94
CA GLU A 495 -17.64 39.36 36.39
C GLU A 495 -16.37 38.48 36.25
N TYR A 496 -16.44 37.20 36.64
CA TYR A 496 -15.28 36.31 36.68
C TYR A 496 -15.24 35.37 35.48
N VAL A 497 -14.04 35.20 34.91
CA VAL A 497 -13.75 34.26 33.81
C VAL A 497 -13.03 33.03 34.36
N PHE A 498 -13.54 31.84 34.08
CA PHE A 498 -12.97 30.56 34.51
C PHE A 498 -12.55 29.70 33.31
N THR A 499 -11.52 28.87 33.51
CA THR A 499 -11.17 27.74 32.62
C THR A 499 -11.30 26.46 33.46
N LEU A 500 -12.07 25.48 33.00
CA LEU A 500 -12.54 24.35 33.82
C LEU A 500 -12.53 23.04 33.02
N HIS A 501 -12.05 21.96 33.63
CA HIS A 501 -11.73 20.70 32.95
C HIS A 501 -12.90 19.79 32.52
N LEU A 502 -14.15 20.06 32.90
CA LEU A 502 -15.38 19.46 32.31
C LEU A 502 -16.61 20.09 33.00
N TYR A 503 -17.71 20.39 32.28
CA TYR A 503 -18.99 20.72 32.91
C TYR A 503 -20.23 20.31 32.12
N VAL A 504 -21.30 20.10 32.89
CA VAL A 504 -22.70 19.88 32.48
C VAL A 504 -23.43 21.23 32.51
N LEU A 505 -23.98 21.69 31.39
CA LEU A 505 -24.71 22.95 31.35
C LEU A 505 -26.11 22.79 31.95
N TYR A 506 -26.33 23.31 33.16
CA TYR A 506 -27.68 23.56 33.68
C TYR A 506 -28.13 24.96 33.24
N SER A 507 -29.27 25.05 32.55
CA SER A 507 -30.05 26.29 32.47
C SER A 507 -30.93 26.36 33.73
N PHE A 508 -30.78 27.42 34.53
CA PHE A 508 -31.73 27.74 35.60
C PHE A 508 -32.85 28.62 35.07
#